data_AF-A0AAV4K3G6-F1
#
_entry.id   AF-A0AAV4K3G6-F1
#
_cell.length_a   1.000
_cell.length_b   1.000
_cell.length_c   1.000
_cell.angle_alpha   90.00
_cell.angle_beta   90.00
_cell.angle_gamma   90.00
#
_symmetry.space_group_name_H-M   'P 1'
#
loop_
_entity.id
_entity.type
_entity.pdbx_description
1 polymer ?
#
loop_
_entity_poly.entity_id
_entity_poly.type
_entity_poly.pdbx_seq_one_letter_code
_entity_poly.pdbx_strand_id
1 'polypeptide(L)'
;MRFFWLLPLLFASPAAAQVSLELQQLQPVLATQQAKLRLIVYSPKTVTLDGFRGDSVPCPLFKVFDKAGGPPLIERYLTADCDTGEKTTFQAGKARVFSVTLPMKLNPGQYTAILTLRTQPPLYAKANVNVGPGPFVTELVFSKAKAGQPLDIQVASRNIWRSAVERDMRLCGAGLLIRNGNGRVVYDSKPEGTACTTDLQPTLVPSGGVHLEPWRGQLPALPAGDYTALMWQAGESAVKRFTVK
;
A
#
# COMPACT_ATOMS: atom_id res chain seq x y z
N MET A 1 -66.02 22.37 -2.08
CA MET A 1 -64.63 22.10 -2.52
C MET A 1 -63.76 21.95 -1.28
N ARG A 2 -63.35 20.73 -0.92
CA ARG A 2 -62.37 20.46 0.15
C ARG A 2 -61.21 19.71 -0.49
N PHE A 3 -60.07 20.38 -0.60
CA PHE A 3 -58.82 19.79 -1.06
C PHE A 3 -58.23 18.94 0.09
N PHE A 4 -58.26 17.62 -0.07
CA PHE A 4 -57.49 16.69 0.75
C PHE A 4 -56.05 16.67 0.21
N TRP A 5 -55.11 17.25 0.96
CA TRP A 5 -53.69 17.06 0.71
C TRP A 5 -53.28 15.68 1.25
N LEU A 6 -53.05 14.72 0.36
CA LEU A 6 -52.31 13.51 0.64
C LEU A 6 -50.83 13.88 0.80
N LEU A 7 -50.33 13.89 2.04
CA LEU A 7 -48.90 13.81 2.29
C LEU A 7 -48.41 12.46 1.76
N PRO A 8 -47.34 12.39 0.94
CA PRO A 8 -46.66 11.14 0.72
C PRO A 8 -45.96 10.78 2.03
N LEU A 9 -46.42 9.70 2.66
CA LEU A 9 -45.60 8.95 3.61
C LEU A 9 -44.33 8.55 2.85
N LEU A 10 -43.27 9.34 3.04
CA LEU A 10 -41.91 8.93 2.78
C LEU A 10 -41.68 7.68 3.64
N PHE A 11 -41.82 6.51 3.04
CA PHE A 11 -41.24 5.28 3.54
C PHE A 11 -39.72 5.51 3.55
N ALA A 12 -39.21 6.07 4.65
CA ALA A 12 -37.83 5.87 5.02
C ALA A 12 -37.68 4.35 5.22
N SER A 13 -37.11 3.68 4.23
CA SER A 13 -36.65 2.30 4.41
C SER A 13 -35.81 2.27 5.68
N PRO A 14 -36.19 1.50 6.71
CA PRO A 14 -35.30 1.35 7.85
C PRO A 14 -34.03 0.71 7.30
N ALA A 15 -32.89 1.39 7.47
CA ALA A 15 -31.60 0.74 7.26
C ALA A 15 -31.62 -0.55 8.09
N ALA A 16 -31.70 -1.69 7.42
CA ALA A 16 -31.90 -2.97 8.08
C ALA A 16 -30.78 -3.15 9.12
N ALA A 17 -31.16 -3.57 10.33
CA ALA A 17 -30.26 -3.89 11.43
C ALA A 17 -29.38 -5.10 11.08
N GLN A 18 -28.41 -4.89 10.19
CA GLN A 18 -27.61 -5.92 9.55
C GLN A 18 -26.22 -5.93 10.17
N VAL A 19 -25.62 -7.13 10.25
CA VAL A 19 -24.23 -7.30 10.67
C VAL A 19 -23.32 -6.53 9.72
N SER A 20 -22.46 -5.67 10.25
CA SER A 20 -21.46 -4.95 9.47
C SER A 20 -20.09 -5.60 9.60
N LEU A 21 -19.36 -5.63 8.48
CA LEU A 21 -17.99 -6.12 8.41
C LEU A 21 -17.08 -5.01 7.90
N GLU A 22 -15.95 -4.85 8.55
CA GLU A 22 -14.88 -3.98 8.08
C GLU A 22 -13.58 -4.77 7.99
N LEU A 23 -12.91 -4.69 6.84
CA LEU A 23 -11.64 -5.37 6.62
C LEU A 23 -10.56 -4.31 6.39
N GLN A 24 -9.47 -4.41 7.14
CA GLN A 24 -8.39 -3.43 7.14
C GLN A 24 -7.03 -4.11 7.01
N GLN A 25 -6.14 -3.53 6.23
CA GLN A 25 -4.71 -3.78 6.36
C GLN A 25 -4.15 -2.78 7.38
N LEU A 26 -3.56 -3.27 8.47
CA LEU A 26 -2.97 -2.39 9.48
C LEU A 26 -1.61 -1.82 9.04
N GLN A 27 -0.82 -2.63 8.33
CA GLN A 27 0.51 -2.26 7.86
C GLN A 27 0.77 -2.86 6.47
N PRO A 28 1.50 -2.15 5.58
CA PRO A 28 2.00 -2.72 4.34
C PRO A 28 2.75 -4.03 4.62
N VAL A 29 2.52 -5.03 3.79
CA VAL A 29 3.20 -6.32 3.92
C VAL A 29 4.36 -6.37 2.93
N LEU A 30 5.50 -6.94 3.30
CA LEU A 30 6.59 -7.10 2.34
C LEU A 30 6.21 -8.11 1.26
N ALA A 31 6.80 -7.94 0.07
CA ALA A 31 6.70 -8.94 -0.98
C ALA A 31 7.13 -10.31 -0.43
N THR A 32 6.47 -11.39 -0.85
CA THR A 32 6.70 -12.77 -0.37
C THR A 32 6.21 -13.12 1.04
N GLN A 33 5.67 -12.16 1.80
CA GLN A 33 4.95 -12.42 3.05
C GLN A 33 3.44 -12.55 2.77
N GLN A 34 2.74 -13.33 3.60
CA GLN A 34 1.27 -13.39 3.56
C GLN A 34 0.70 -12.16 4.26
N ALA A 35 -0.26 -11.49 3.60
CA ALA A 35 -0.93 -10.34 4.18
C ALA A 35 -1.85 -10.78 5.32
N LYS A 36 -1.60 -10.27 6.53
CA LYS A 36 -2.51 -10.38 7.67
C LYS A 36 -3.40 -9.14 7.71
N LEU A 37 -4.70 -9.36 7.59
CA LEU A 37 -5.73 -8.34 7.68
C LEU A 37 -6.47 -8.43 9.01
N ARG A 38 -7.03 -7.30 9.42
CA ARG A 38 -7.92 -7.18 10.56
C ARG A 38 -9.36 -7.14 10.06
N LEU A 39 -10.17 -8.09 10.50
CA LEU A 39 -11.61 -8.10 10.30
C LEU A 39 -12.30 -7.61 11.56
N ILE A 40 -13.13 -6.58 11.46
CA ILE A 40 -13.99 -6.09 12.53
C ILE A 40 -15.41 -6.50 12.19
N VAL A 41 -16.05 -7.22 13.11
CA VAL A 41 -17.44 -7.67 12.99
C VAL A 41 -18.26 -6.94 14.05
N TYR A 42 -19.30 -6.24 13.61
CA TYR A 42 -20.24 -5.57 14.49
C TYR A 42 -21.67 -6.02 14.18
N SER A 43 -22.46 -6.25 15.22
CA SER A 43 -23.88 -6.56 15.07
C SER A 43 -24.70 -5.71 16.03
N PRO A 44 -25.76 -5.02 15.56
CA PRO A 44 -26.68 -4.30 16.43
C PRO A 44 -27.58 -5.23 17.26
N LYS A 45 -27.58 -6.55 16.97
CA LYS A 45 -28.37 -7.58 17.67
C LYS A 45 -27.50 -8.76 18.07
N THR A 46 -27.94 -9.55 19.05
CA THR A 46 -27.26 -10.81 19.36
C THR A 46 -27.48 -11.79 18.21
N VAL A 47 -26.40 -12.29 17.62
CA VAL A 47 -26.43 -13.18 16.47
C VAL A 47 -25.35 -14.24 16.59
N THR A 48 -25.63 -15.45 16.12
CA THR A 48 -24.63 -16.52 16.02
C THR A 48 -24.24 -16.68 14.56
N LEU A 49 -22.94 -16.57 14.29
CA LEU A 49 -22.37 -16.69 12.95
C LEU A 49 -21.37 -17.86 12.92
N ASP A 50 -21.38 -18.62 11.84
CA ASP A 50 -20.38 -19.66 11.55
C ASP A 50 -19.11 -19.05 10.95
N GLY A 51 -18.00 -19.81 10.95
CA GLY A 51 -16.80 -19.42 10.22
C GLY A 51 -15.65 -18.87 11.05
N PHE A 52 -15.70 -18.97 12.38
CA PHE A 52 -14.74 -18.34 13.29
C PHE A 52 -14.08 -19.37 14.22
N ARG A 53 -12.81 -19.15 14.57
CA ARG A 53 -12.10 -19.94 15.60
C ARG A 53 -11.25 -19.03 16.46
N GLY A 54 -11.59 -18.93 17.74
CA GLY A 54 -11.00 -17.93 18.64
C GLY A 54 -11.12 -16.52 18.06
N ASP A 55 -9.98 -15.88 17.81
CA ASP A 55 -9.89 -14.55 17.19
C ASP A 55 -9.40 -14.61 15.74
N SER A 56 -9.70 -15.70 15.01
CA SER A 56 -9.30 -15.89 13.61
C SER A 56 -10.44 -16.40 12.73
N VAL A 57 -10.31 -16.19 11.42
CA VAL A 57 -11.14 -16.84 10.39
C VAL A 57 -10.28 -17.91 9.69
N PRO A 58 -10.48 -19.21 9.98
CA PRO A 58 -9.57 -20.28 9.55
C PRO A 58 -9.65 -20.62 8.06
N CYS A 59 -10.84 -20.53 7.45
CA CYS A 59 -11.02 -20.77 6.01
C CYS A 59 -11.65 -19.55 5.29
N PRO A 60 -10.89 -18.45 5.13
CA PRO A 60 -11.40 -17.25 4.52
C PRO A 60 -11.50 -17.40 2.99
N LEU A 61 -12.67 -17.09 2.45
CA LEU A 61 -12.86 -17.04 1.00
C LEU A 61 -12.52 -15.65 0.47
N PHE A 62 -11.48 -15.54 -0.34
CA PHE A 62 -11.09 -14.29 -0.96
C PHE A 62 -11.30 -14.29 -2.47
N LYS A 63 -11.75 -13.13 -2.98
CA LYS A 63 -11.49 -12.69 -4.34
C LYS A 63 -10.51 -11.52 -4.27
N VAL A 64 -9.40 -11.58 -5.01
CA VAL A 64 -8.41 -10.51 -5.02
C VAL A 64 -8.31 -9.95 -6.43
N PHE A 65 -8.51 -8.65 -6.55
CA PHE A 65 -8.45 -7.92 -7.80
C PHE A 65 -7.24 -7.01 -7.82
N ASP A 66 -6.63 -6.89 -8.98
CA ASP A 66 -5.73 -5.78 -9.25
C ASP A 66 -6.52 -4.47 -9.27
N LYS A 67 -5.97 -3.40 -8.69
CA LYS A 67 -6.58 -2.07 -8.75
C LYS A 67 -6.72 -1.55 -10.19
N ALA A 68 -5.97 -2.10 -11.15
CA ALA A 68 -6.13 -1.85 -12.58
C ALA A 68 -7.45 -2.40 -13.18
N GLY A 69 -8.33 -3.04 -12.39
CA GLY A 69 -9.64 -3.49 -12.86
C GLY A 69 -9.60 -4.74 -13.75
N GLY A 70 -8.51 -5.50 -13.69
CA GLY A 70 -8.36 -6.77 -14.39
C GLY A 70 -9.22 -7.90 -13.80
N PRO A 71 -9.26 -9.08 -14.44
CA PRO A 71 -9.89 -10.26 -13.87
C PRO A 71 -9.33 -10.53 -12.46
N PRO A 72 -10.13 -11.14 -11.56
CA PRO A 72 -9.62 -11.49 -10.24
C PRO A 72 -8.39 -12.36 -10.42
N LEU A 73 -7.29 -11.98 -9.76
CA LEU A 73 -6.06 -12.76 -9.79
C LEU A 73 -6.32 -14.17 -9.25
N ILE A 74 -7.28 -14.29 -8.32
CA ILE A 74 -7.80 -15.54 -7.76
C ILE A 74 -9.30 -15.37 -7.46
N GLU A 75 -10.11 -16.37 -7.83
CA GLU A 75 -11.56 -16.31 -7.63
C GLU A 75 -12.09 -17.10 -6.42
N ARG A 76 -11.35 -18.08 -5.86
CA ARG A 76 -11.69 -18.80 -4.62
C ARG A 76 -10.57 -19.80 -4.29
N TYR A 77 -10.01 -19.76 -3.09
CA TYR A 77 -9.31 -20.93 -2.53
C TYR A 77 -10.21 -21.60 -1.50
N LEU A 78 -10.77 -22.73 -1.89
CA LEU A 78 -11.01 -23.82 -0.97
C LEU A 78 -9.70 -24.59 -0.92
N THR A 79 -8.96 -24.55 0.18
CA THR A 79 -8.14 -25.74 0.46
C THR A 79 -9.17 -26.82 0.79
N ALA A 80 -9.19 -27.91 0.03
CA ALA A 80 -10.25 -28.93 0.09
C ALA A 80 -10.44 -29.50 1.51
N ASP A 81 -9.42 -29.36 2.37
CA ASP A 81 -9.40 -29.79 3.77
C ASP A 81 -9.38 -28.63 4.78
N CYS A 82 -9.94 -27.47 4.42
CA CYS A 82 -9.92 -26.30 5.30
C CYS A 82 -10.89 -26.43 6.47
N ASP A 83 -10.42 -26.12 7.67
CA ASP A 83 -11.26 -25.97 8.84
C ASP A 83 -12.26 -24.81 8.65
N THR A 84 -13.56 -25.13 8.63
CA THR A 84 -14.63 -24.13 8.45
C THR A 84 -14.92 -23.34 9.72
N GLY A 85 -14.21 -23.62 10.83
CA GLY A 85 -14.41 -22.95 12.11
C GLY A 85 -15.70 -23.37 12.81
N GLU A 86 -16.04 -22.62 13.86
CA GLU A 86 -17.12 -22.88 14.80
C GLU A 86 -18.16 -21.75 14.79
N LYS A 87 -19.29 -22.02 15.46
CA LYS A 87 -20.33 -21.02 15.74
C LYS A 87 -19.85 -20.06 16.81
N THR A 88 -19.85 -18.76 16.49
CA THR A 88 -19.52 -17.70 17.43
C THR A 88 -20.72 -16.78 17.64
N THR A 89 -21.10 -16.58 18.89
CA THR A 89 -22.14 -15.62 19.27
C THR A 89 -21.56 -14.23 19.47
N PHE A 90 -22.14 -13.27 18.76
CA PHE A 90 -21.85 -11.85 18.82
C PHE A 90 -22.93 -11.18 19.66
N GLN A 91 -22.53 -10.46 20.72
CA GLN A 91 -23.47 -9.74 21.57
C GLN A 91 -23.89 -8.43 20.90
N ALA A 92 -25.15 -8.04 21.07
CA ALA A 92 -25.69 -6.79 20.54
C ALA A 92 -24.82 -5.58 20.93
N GLY A 93 -24.48 -4.75 19.94
CA GLY A 93 -23.75 -3.49 20.13
C GLY A 93 -22.24 -3.64 20.40
N LYS A 94 -21.70 -4.87 20.42
CA LYS A 94 -20.26 -5.10 20.64
C LYS A 94 -19.55 -5.48 19.34
N ALA A 95 -18.48 -4.76 19.02
CA ALA A 95 -17.57 -5.13 17.95
C ALA A 95 -16.59 -6.21 18.43
N ARG A 96 -16.27 -7.17 17.56
CA ARG A 96 -15.21 -8.14 17.77
C ARG A 96 -14.19 -8.08 16.63
N VAL A 97 -12.94 -8.34 16.96
CA VAL A 97 -11.81 -8.23 16.04
C VAL A 97 -11.26 -9.62 15.78
N PHE A 98 -11.00 -9.93 14.51
CA PHE A 98 -10.42 -11.18 14.08
C PHE A 98 -9.22 -10.91 13.16
N SER A 99 -8.26 -11.82 13.19
CA SER A 99 -7.19 -11.87 12.20
C SER A 99 -7.62 -12.75 11.02
N VAL A 100 -7.38 -12.24 9.81
CA VAL A 100 -7.64 -12.97 8.57
C VAL A 100 -6.40 -12.90 7.70
N THR A 101 -5.86 -14.06 7.31
CA THR A 101 -4.66 -14.11 6.48
C THR A 101 -5.05 -14.38 5.04
N LEU A 102 -4.48 -13.62 4.11
CA LEU A 102 -4.58 -13.96 2.69
C LEU A 102 -3.83 -15.28 2.47
N PRO A 103 -4.45 -16.30 1.87
CA PRO A 103 -3.83 -17.62 1.73
C PRO A 103 -2.60 -17.61 0.80
N MET A 104 -2.52 -16.60 -0.06
CA MET A 104 -1.47 -16.45 -1.07
C MET A 104 -0.43 -15.40 -0.67
N LYS A 105 0.78 -15.57 -1.19
CA LYS A 105 1.78 -14.50 -1.26
C LYS A 105 1.49 -13.68 -2.52
N LEU A 106 1.44 -12.35 -2.37
CA LEU A 106 1.23 -11.45 -3.49
C LEU A 106 2.58 -10.89 -3.95
N ASN A 107 2.66 -10.56 -5.23
CA ASN A 107 3.75 -9.73 -5.75
C ASN A 107 3.59 -8.30 -5.22
N PRO A 108 4.65 -7.46 -5.28
CA PRO A 108 4.50 -6.03 -4.99
C PRO A 108 3.35 -5.42 -5.81
N GLY A 109 2.44 -4.72 -5.14
CA GLY A 109 1.22 -4.24 -5.79
C GLY A 109 0.21 -3.59 -4.85
N GLN A 110 -0.75 -2.89 -5.46
CA GLN A 110 -2.01 -2.48 -4.84
C GLN A 110 -3.15 -3.38 -5.29
N TYR A 111 -3.86 -3.94 -4.34
CA TYR A 111 -4.93 -4.91 -4.58
C TYR A 111 -6.20 -4.54 -3.84
N THR A 112 -7.35 -4.93 -4.39
CA THR A 112 -8.62 -4.97 -3.68
C THR A 112 -8.91 -6.41 -3.28
N ALA A 113 -8.89 -6.70 -1.99
CA ALA A 113 -9.28 -8.00 -1.45
C ALA A 113 -10.74 -7.96 -0.98
N ILE A 114 -11.56 -8.88 -1.46
CA ILE A 114 -12.94 -9.08 -1.04
C ILE A 114 -13.02 -10.41 -0.27
N LEU A 115 -13.25 -10.32 1.02
CA LEU A 115 -13.54 -11.45 1.90
C LEU A 115 -15.02 -11.80 1.81
N THR A 116 -15.32 -13.10 1.68
CA THR A 116 -16.67 -13.67 1.84
C THR A 116 -16.68 -14.55 3.09
N LEU A 117 -17.52 -14.22 4.06
CA LEU A 117 -17.83 -15.11 5.18
C LEU A 117 -18.97 -16.05 4.78
N ARG A 118 -18.86 -17.33 5.15
CA ARG A 118 -19.85 -18.38 4.84
C ARG A 118 -21.05 -18.40 5.79
N THR A 119 -21.41 -17.25 6.32
CA THR A 119 -22.62 -17.09 7.11
C THR A 119 -23.85 -17.24 6.20
N GLN A 120 -25.03 -17.44 6.79
CA GLN A 120 -26.29 -17.46 6.04
C GLN A 120 -27.21 -16.34 6.56
N PRO A 121 -27.42 -15.25 5.79
CA PRO A 121 -26.88 -14.96 4.45
C PRO A 121 -25.36 -14.67 4.45
N PRO A 122 -24.66 -14.82 3.31
CA PRO A 122 -23.23 -14.56 3.22
C PRO A 122 -22.95 -13.07 3.42
N LEU A 123 -21.89 -12.78 4.17
CA LEU A 123 -21.44 -11.42 4.45
C LEU A 123 -20.11 -11.17 3.76
N TYR A 124 -19.90 -9.93 3.31
CA TYR A 124 -18.72 -9.54 2.55
C TYR A 124 -18.03 -8.34 3.17
N ALA A 125 -16.71 -8.32 3.08
CA ALA A 125 -15.88 -7.19 3.48
C ALA A 125 -14.81 -6.93 2.43
N LYS A 126 -14.45 -5.68 2.20
CA LYS A 126 -13.42 -5.29 1.23
C LYS A 126 -12.29 -4.52 1.91
N ALA A 127 -11.07 -4.70 1.44
CA ALA A 127 -9.90 -3.96 1.87
C ALA A 127 -8.97 -3.65 0.69
N ASN A 128 -8.29 -2.51 0.77
CA ASN A 128 -7.09 -2.28 -0.02
C ASN A 128 -5.91 -3.00 0.64
N VAL A 129 -5.14 -3.74 -0.15
CA VAL A 129 -3.96 -4.49 0.30
C VAL A 129 -2.75 -4.00 -0.49
N ASN A 130 -1.80 -3.40 0.21
CA ASN A 130 -0.52 -2.93 -0.29
C ASN A 130 0.57 -3.95 0.04
N VAL A 131 1.30 -4.39 -0.98
CA VAL A 131 2.39 -5.38 -0.87
C VAL A 131 3.68 -4.77 -1.43
N GLY A 132 4.80 -4.92 -0.72
CA GLY A 132 6.13 -4.43 -1.09
C GLY A 132 6.63 -3.29 -0.19
N PRO A 133 7.89 -2.82 -0.41
CA PRO A 133 8.45 -1.64 0.28
C PRO A 133 7.74 -0.32 -0.11
N GLY A 134 6.85 -0.37 -1.10
CA GLY A 134 6.15 0.75 -1.68
C GLY A 134 5.94 0.50 -3.18
N PRO A 135 5.28 1.44 -3.88
CA PRO A 135 5.07 1.36 -5.32
C PRO A 135 6.33 1.57 -6.16
N PHE A 136 7.35 2.20 -5.60
CA PHE A 136 8.51 2.67 -6.35
C PHE A 136 9.75 1.85 -6.07
N VAL A 137 10.44 1.48 -7.15
CA VAL A 137 11.86 1.11 -7.12
C VAL A 137 12.65 2.32 -7.53
N THR A 138 13.56 2.74 -6.66
CA THR A 138 14.26 4.00 -6.79
C THR A 138 15.70 3.77 -7.22
N GLU A 139 16.14 4.50 -8.25
CA GLU A 139 17.47 4.43 -8.83
C GLU A 139 18.07 5.82 -8.95
N LEU A 140 19.39 5.94 -8.79
CA LEU A 140 20.10 7.18 -9.09
C LEU A 140 20.47 7.19 -10.58
N VAL A 141 20.25 8.32 -11.24
CA VAL A 141 20.64 8.57 -12.62
C VAL A 141 21.65 9.71 -12.62
N PHE A 142 22.81 9.47 -13.20
CA PHE A 142 23.86 10.48 -13.34
C PHE A 142 23.92 10.84 -14.81
N SER A 143 23.98 12.13 -15.12
CA SER A 143 24.44 12.57 -16.43
C SER A 143 25.93 12.21 -16.59
N LYS A 144 26.52 12.45 -17.77
CA LYS A 144 27.95 12.14 -18.01
C LYS A 144 28.83 12.94 -17.04
N ALA A 145 29.19 12.35 -15.92
CA ALA A 145 29.97 12.99 -14.87
C ALA A 145 31.39 13.27 -15.38
N LYS A 146 31.79 14.54 -15.33
CA LYS A 146 33.10 15.03 -15.76
C LYS A 146 33.87 15.61 -14.59
N ALA A 147 35.18 15.39 -14.57
CA ALA A 147 36.05 15.88 -13.53
C ALA A 147 35.99 17.41 -13.43
N GLY A 148 35.88 17.92 -12.21
CA GLY A 148 35.82 19.36 -11.92
C GLY A 148 34.49 20.04 -12.30
N GLN A 149 33.51 19.30 -12.83
CA GLN A 149 32.16 19.82 -13.05
C GLN A 149 31.22 19.37 -11.92
N PRO A 150 30.25 20.20 -11.51
CA PRO A 150 29.20 19.78 -10.59
C PRO A 150 28.48 18.55 -11.14
N LEU A 151 28.23 17.57 -10.28
CA LEU A 151 27.40 16.44 -10.65
C LEU A 151 25.97 16.90 -10.95
N ASP A 152 25.33 16.20 -11.87
CA ASP A 152 23.90 16.31 -12.11
C ASP A 152 23.29 14.91 -11.91
N ILE A 153 22.41 14.84 -10.92
CA ILE A 153 21.81 13.62 -10.40
C ILE A 153 20.29 13.76 -10.48
N GLN A 154 19.64 12.74 -11.04
CA GLN A 154 18.21 12.57 -10.98
C GLN A 154 17.88 11.28 -10.22
N VAL A 155 16.74 11.28 -9.54
CA VAL A 155 16.18 10.11 -8.89
C VAL A 155 15.08 9.56 -9.78
N ALA A 156 15.33 8.37 -10.34
CA ALA A 156 14.34 7.63 -11.11
C ALA A 156 13.50 6.76 -10.17
N SER A 157 12.21 7.03 -10.13
CA SER A 157 11.25 6.23 -9.37
C SER A 157 10.38 5.46 -10.35
N ARG A 158 10.63 4.15 -10.47
CA ARG A 158 9.86 3.25 -11.33
C ARG A 158 8.68 2.70 -10.57
N ASN A 159 7.47 2.95 -11.06
CA ASN A 159 6.27 2.31 -10.55
C ASN A 159 6.29 0.82 -10.94
N ILE A 160 6.49 -0.05 -9.94
CA ILE A 160 6.45 -1.50 -10.12
C ILE A 160 5.07 -2.10 -9.84
N TRP A 161 4.12 -1.30 -9.38
CA TRP A 161 2.73 -1.73 -9.27
C TRP A 161 2.05 -1.71 -10.63
N ARG A 162 1.05 -2.57 -10.75
CA ARG A 162 0.25 -2.77 -11.96
C ARG A 162 -0.81 -1.69 -12.18
N SER A 163 -1.03 -0.84 -11.18
CA SER A 163 -1.92 0.32 -11.24
C SER A 163 -1.13 1.61 -11.21
N ALA A 164 -1.72 2.70 -11.72
CA ALA A 164 -1.17 4.03 -11.52
C ALA A 164 -1.13 4.39 -10.03
N VAL A 165 -0.11 5.16 -9.65
CA VAL A 165 0.16 5.56 -8.28
C VAL A 165 0.29 7.06 -8.23
N GLU A 166 -0.44 7.67 -7.31
CA GLU A 166 -0.36 9.09 -7.05
C GLU A 166 0.38 9.30 -5.72
N ARG A 167 1.51 10.01 -5.77
CA ARG A 167 2.36 10.31 -4.61
C ARG A 167 3.11 11.62 -4.86
N ASP A 168 3.38 12.37 -3.80
CA ASP A 168 4.35 13.46 -3.86
C ASP A 168 5.77 12.89 -4.04
N MET A 169 6.35 13.14 -5.22
CA MET A 169 7.64 12.56 -5.63
C MET A 169 8.84 13.45 -5.31
N ARG A 170 8.59 14.61 -4.68
CA ARG A 170 9.67 15.53 -4.30
C ARG A 170 10.58 14.89 -3.26
N LEU A 171 11.87 15.18 -3.37
CA LEU A 171 12.92 14.59 -2.52
C LEU A 171 13.09 15.33 -1.18
N CYS A 172 12.06 15.98 -0.66
CA CYS A 172 12.18 16.69 0.62
C CYS A 172 12.41 15.66 1.75
N GLY A 173 13.38 15.92 2.62
CA GLY A 173 13.78 14.95 3.64
C GLY A 173 14.63 13.79 3.13
N ALA A 174 14.94 13.73 1.82
CA ALA A 174 15.88 12.74 1.29
C ALA A 174 17.32 13.13 1.63
N GLY A 175 18.17 12.14 1.88
CA GLY A 175 19.61 12.33 2.07
C GLY A 175 20.41 11.67 0.97
N LEU A 176 21.56 12.25 0.64
CA LEU A 176 22.52 11.74 -0.33
C LEU A 176 23.93 11.73 0.26
N LEU A 177 24.60 10.59 0.17
CA LEU A 177 25.97 10.39 0.59
C LEU A 177 26.79 9.83 -0.57
N ILE A 178 27.95 10.44 -0.85
CA ILE A 178 28.88 10.00 -1.88
C ILE A 178 30.22 9.63 -1.24
N ARG A 179 30.73 8.45 -1.60
CA ARG A 179 32.05 7.95 -1.22
C ARG A 179 32.92 7.77 -2.45
N ASN A 180 34.22 8.01 -2.31
CA ASN A 180 35.20 7.65 -3.33
C ASN A 180 35.51 6.15 -3.30
N GLY A 181 36.34 5.66 -4.24
CA GLY A 181 36.74 4.26 -4.36
C GLY A 181 37.42 3.67 -3.11
N ASN A 182 38.00 4.52 -2.26
CA ASN A 182 38.61 4.12 -0.98
C ASN A 182 37.60 4.11 0.18
N GLY A 183 36.32 4.38 -0.08
CA GLY A 183 35.25 4.41 0.92
C GLY A 183 35.17 5.71 1.73
N ARG A 184 36.03 6.70 1.47
CA ARG A 184 36.00 8.00 2.15
C ARG A 184 34.79 8.80 1.68
N VAL A 185 34.01 9.33 2.63
CA VAL A 185 32.89 10.24 2.34
C VAL A 185 33.44 11.55 1.78
N VAL A 186 32.98 11.91 0.58
CA VAL A 186 33.33 13.15 -0.13
C VAL A 186 32.15 14.10 -0.26
N TYR A 187 30.94 13.60 0.02
CA TYR A 187 29.73 14.40 0.12
C TYR A 187 28.75 13.71 1.04
N ASP A 188 28.07 14.49 1.86
CA ASP A 188 26.96 14.07 2.70
C ASP A 188 26.05 15.29 2.82
N SER A 189 24.86 15.20 2.23
CA SER A 189 23.87 16.27 2.35
C SER A 189 23.37 16.42 3.79
N LYS A 190 23.62 15.42 4.66
CA LYS A 190 22.86 15.15 5.88
C LYS A 190 21.35 15.04 5.56
N PRO A 191 20.51 14.49 6.44
CA PRO A 191 19.08 14.64 6.25
C PRO A 191 18.75 16.14 6.41
N GLU A 192 18.53 16.84 5.31
CA GLU A 192 17.78 18.09 5.35
C GLU A 192 16.33 17.69 5.65
N GLY A 193 16.01 17.52 6.94
CA GLY A 193 14.71 17.12 7.47
C GLY A 193 13.59 18.13 7.20
N THR A 194 13.66 18.85 6.09
CA THR A 194 12.62 19.73 5.60
C THR A 194 11.53 18.84 5.01
N ALA A 195 10.41 18.74 5.71
CA ALA A 195 9.20 18.23 5.10
C ALA A 195 8.94 19.03 3.81
N CYS A 196 8.43 18.38 2.78
CA CYS A 196 7.84 19.14 1.69
C CYS A 196 6.81 20.09 2.30
N THR A 197 6.78 21.33 1.82
CA THR A 197 5.77 22.32 2.23
C THR A 197 4.38 21.67 2.16
N THR A 198 3.47 22.09 3.03
CA THR A 198 2.18 21.41 3.24
C THR A 198 1.28 21.35 1.99
N ASP A 199 1.64 22.04 0.90
CA ASP A 199 1.08 21.85 -0.43
C ASP A 199 1.63 20.56 -1.05
N LEU A 200 0.96 19.43 -0.81
CA LEU A 200 1.26 18.19 -1.53
C LEU A 200 1.12 18.44 -3.04
N GLN A 201 2.15 18.09 -3.80
CA GLN A 201 2.12 18.10 -5.27
C GLN A 201 2.15 16.66 -5.78
N PRO A 202 1.02 15.94 -5.71
CA PRO A 202 0.98 14.56 -6.15
C PRO A 202 1.31 14.45 -7.63
N THR A 203 2.19 13.52 -7.96
CA THR A 203 2.48 13.11 -9.33
C THR A 203 1.86 11.74 -9.56
N LEU A 204 1.05 11.63 -10.61
CA LEU A 204 0.49 10.37 -11.06
C LEU A 204 1.51 9.64 -11.94
N VAL A 205 2.02 8.51 -11.48
CA VAL A 205 2.94 7.65 -12.23
C VAL A 205 2.19 6.42 -12.74
N PRO A 206 2.03 6.24 -14.06
CA PRO A 206 1.37 5.05 -14.63
C PRO A 206 2.07 3.74 -14.22
N SER A 207 1.38 2.61 -14.37
CA SER A 207 1.98 1.28 -14.20
C SER A 207 3.21 1.12 -15.11
N GLY A 208 4.34 0.69 -14.55
CA GLY A 208 5.62 0.56 -15.27
C GLY A 208 6.28 1.90 -15.65
N GLY A 209 5.61 3.03 -15.41
CA GLY A 209 6.11 4.37 -15.66
C GLY A 209 7.29 4.73 -14.75
N VAL A 210 8.07 5.71 -15.19
CA VAL A 210 9.21 6.24 -14.44
C VAL A 210 9.03 7.74 -14.25
N HIS A 211 9.07 8.19 -13.01
CA HIS A 211 9.22 9.60 -12.67
C HIS A 211 10.69 9.94 -12.47
N LEU A 212 11.13 11.09 -12.95
CA LEU A 212 12.49 11.60 -12.74
C LEU A 212 12.40 12.87 -11.91
N GLU A 213 12.90 12.84 -10.68
CA GLU A 213 13.01 14.01 -9.83
C GLU A 213 14.47 14.48 -9.77
N PRO A 214 14.79 15.72 -10.15
CA PRO A 214 16.16 16.23 -10.08
C PRO A 214 16.59 16.45 -8.62
N TRP A 215 17.83 16.10 -8.30
CA TRP A 215 18.43 16.44 -7.01
C TRP A 215 18.66 17.95 -6.94
N ARG A 216 18.00 18.64 -6.00
CA ARG A 216 18.06 20.11 -5.88
C ARG A 216 19.14 20.62 -4.92
N GLY A 217 19.75 19.74 -4.11
CA GLY A 217 20.85 20.12 -3.22
C GLY A 217 22.10 20.50 -4.01
N GLN A 218 22.94 21.36 -3.44
CA GLN A 218 24.22 21.73 -4.06
C GLN A 218 25.13 20.50 -4.11
N LEU A 219 25.49 20.07 -5.33
CA LEU A 219 26.32 18.91 -5.58
C LEU A 219 27.80 19.30 -5.74
N PRO A 220 28.73 18.43 -5.29
CA PRO A 220 30.15 18.72 -5.38
C PRO A 220 30.66 18.56 -6.82
N ALA A 221 31.70 19.29 -7.16
CA ALA A 221 32.57 18.95 -8.28
C ALA A 221 33.58 17.90 -7.81
N LEU A 222 33.60 16.74 -8.45
CA LEU A 222 34.46 15.62 -8.05
C LEU A 222 35.67 15.50 -8.99
N PRO A 223 36.85 15.08 -8.50
CA PRO A 223 37.96 14.69 -9.36
C PRO A 223 37.65 13.38 -10.10
N ALA A 224 38.44 13.08 -11.14
CA ALA A 224 38.32 11.82 -11.86
C ALA A 224 38.54 10.62 -10.92
N GLY A 225 37.76 9.55 -11.12
CA GLY A 225 37.82 8.35 -10.29
C GLY A 225 36.49 7.66 -10.11
N ASP A 226 36.49 6.59 -9.33
CA ASP A 226 35.31 5.79 -9.03
C ASP A 226 34.66 6.20 -7.72
N TYR A 227 33.33 6.20 -7.72
CA TYR A 227 32.50 6.66 -6.61
C TYR A 227 31.30 5.74 -6.40
N THR A 228 30.77 5.79 -5.17
CA THR A 228 29.49 5.19 -4.80
C THR A 228 28.60 6.25 -4.18
N ALA A 229 27.39 6.42 -4.71
CA ALA A 229 26.35 7.25 -4.14
C ALA A 229 25.28 6.38 -3.46
N LEU A 230 24.81 6.85 -2.31
CA LEU A 230 23.75 6.27 -1.51
C LEU A 230 22.69 7.34 -1.24
N MET A 231 21.45 7.08 -1.62
CA MET A 231 20.31 7.92 -1.31
C MET A 231 19.34 7.18 -0.40
N TRP A 232 18.74 7.91 0.56
CA TRP A 232 17.67 7.39 1.41
C TRP A 232 16.54 8.41 1.57
N GLN A 233 15.31 7.91 1.65
CA GLN A 233 14.08 8.64 1.96
C GLN A 233 13.13 7.67 2.70
N ALA A 234 12.06 8.16 3.32
CA ALA A 234 11.12 7.32 4.07
C ALA A 234 10.61 6.12 3.24
N GLY A 235 11.09 4.91 3.57
CA GLY A 235 10.71 3.67 2.89
C GLY A 235 11.42 3.39 1.56
N GLU A 236 12.32 4.28 1.11
CA GLU A 236 13.01 4.18 -0.17
C GLU A 236 14.52 4.38 -0.01
N SER A 237 15.31 3.64 -0.80
CA SER A 237 16.77 3.83 -0.85
C SER A 237 17.30 3.45 -2.22
N ALA A 238 18.38 4.07 -2.64
CA ALA A 238 19.04 3.80 -3.90
C ALA A 238 20.55 3.82 -3.73
N VAL A 239 21.25 2.91 -4.42
CA VAL A 239 22.72 2.83 -4.41
C VAL A 239 23.21 2.76 -5.84
N LYS A 240 24.24 3.55 -6.18
CA LYS A 240 24.84 3.51 -7.50
C LYS A 240 26.34 3.72 -7.46
N ARG A 241 27.07 2.88 -8.18
CA ARG A 241 28.48 3.10 -8.53
C ARG A 241 28.56 3.90 -9.83
N PHE A 242 29.46 4.86 -9.89
CA PHE A 242 29.69 5.66 -11.09
C PHE A 242 31.15 6.09 -11.17
N THR A 243 31.60 6.40 -12.38
CA THR A 243 32.96 6.87 -12.66
C THR A 243 32.87 8.30 -13.18
N VAL A 244 33.69 9.18 -12.62
CA VAL A 244 33.93 10.54 -13.11
C VAL A 244 35.14 10.49 -14.03
N LYS A 245 34.96 10.98 -15.27
CA LYS A 245 36.02 11.02 -16.29
C LYS A 245 36.67 12.38 -16.37
#